data_AF-A0AAV2QJ48-F1
#
_entry.id   AF-A0AAV2QJ48-F1
#
_cell.length_a   1.000
_cell.length_b   1.000
_cell.length_c   1.000
_cell.angle_alpha   90.00
_cell.angle_beta   90.00
_cell.angle_gamma   90.00
#
_symmetry.space_group_name_H-M   'P 1'
#
loop_
_entity.id
_entity.type
_entity.pdbx_description
1 polymer ?
#
loop_
_entity_poly.entity_id
_entity_poly.type
_entity_poly.pdbx_seq_one_letter_code
_entity_poly.pdbx_strand_id
1 'polypeptide(L)'
;FIYLPVWNDGLGPGARGLLESKMVSATSASCLSFAYYLAGPHEINVEIQTGKWEEVWHKAWGSGEEWLEAHVTISSDELFSILILGVRGDNYGGVIAVDDIVLREGPCTEPREMCDFERGICDWTLDTSDWPQFMRTKATELGGDHTIGTPDGHILKARNVWADSSREAIANTSVMYAMDPSCVSFWYFGAYKVNAVISVQYVEIDVDGDSDAIKPITKWSEHVPPDAYYWLEGRFSIKSSYYQLIFK
;
A
#
# COMPACT_ATOMS: atom_id res chain seq x y z
N PHE A 1 12.15 15.64 9.65
CA PHE A 1 10.87 15.76 8.93
C PHE A 1 10.50 17.21 8.67
N ILE A 2 9.82 17.47 7.54
CA ILE A 2 9.09 18.70 7.20
C ILE A 2 7.60 18.39 7.36
N TYR A 3 6.78 19.31 7.87
CA TYR A 3 5.36 19.07 8.02
C TYR A 3 4.50 20.28 7.66
N LEU A 4 3.30 20.00 7.14
CA LEU A 4 2.25 20.95 6.83
C LEU A 4 1.15 20.79 7.89
N PRO A 5 1.02 21.72 8.86
CA PRO A 5 -0.09 21.68 9.81
C PRO A 5 -1.39 22.10 9.11
N VAL A 6 -2.41 21.26 9.17
CA VAL A 6 -3.69 21.50 8.49
C VAL A 6 -4.74 22.04 9.47
N TRP A 7 -4.43 23.16 10.13
CA TRP A 7 -5.29 23.76 11.16
C TRP A 7 -5.40 25.28 11.00
N ASN A 8 -6.63 25.80 10.85
CA ASN A 8 -6.96 27.23 10.99
C ASN A 8 -6.05 28.21 10.21
N ASP A 9 -5.57 27.80 9.05
CA ASP A 9 -4.73 28.55 8.11
C ASP A 9 -5.54 29.38 7.09
N GLY A 10 -6.87 29.23 7.07
CA GLY A 10 -7.76 29.88 6.11
C GLY A 10 -7.76 29.23 4.72
N LEU A 11 -7.10 28.08 4.55
CA LEU A 11 -7.05 27.33 3.29
C LEU A 11 -8.19 26.31 3.22
N GLY A 12 -8.82 26.20 2.05
CA GLY A 12 -9.91 25.24 1.78
C GLY A 12 -9.41 23.86 1.32
N PRO A 13 -10.32 22.88 1.18
CA PRO A 13 -10.01 21.60 0.54
C PRO A 13 -9.38 21.78 -0.85
N GLY A 14 -8.43 20.91 -1.19
CA GLY A 14 -7.62 20.96 -2.39
C GLY A 14 -6.41 21.91 -2.32
N ALA A 15 -6.24 22.66 -1.23
CA ALA A 15 -5.04 23.46 -1.02
C ALA A 15 -3.79 22.56 -0.96
N ARG A 16 -2.70 23.01 -1.61
CA ARG A 16 -1.47 22.22 -1.77
C ARG A 16 -0.29 22.91 -1.10
N GLY A 17 0.45 22.18 -0.27
CA GLY A 17 1.81 22.53 0.12
C GLY A 17 2.79 21.79 -0.78
N LEU A 18 3.83 22.49 -1.25
CA LEU A 18 4.74 21.98 -2.27
C LEU A 18 6.18 21.97 -1.76
N LEU A 19 6.84 20.82 -1.90
CA LEU A 19 8.27 20.65 -1.72
C LEU A 19 8.90 20.27 -3.06
N GLU A 20 9.68 21.18 -3.63
CA GLU A 20 10.31 21.01 -4.94
C GLU A 20 11.81 20.68 -4.82
N SER A 21 12.26 19.72 -5.63
CA SER A 21 13.68 19.37 -5.74
C SER A 21 14.45 20.39 -6.60
N LYS A 22 15.78 20.28 -6.60
CA LYS A 22 16.57 20.85 -7.69
C LYS A 22 16.25 20.15 -9.01
N MET A 23 16.62 20.78 -10.13
CA MET A 23 16.57 20.15 -11.45
C MET A 23 17.40 18.85 -11.47
N VAL A 24 16.78 17.79 -11.96
CA VAL A 24 17.32 16.45 -12.14
C VAL A 24 17.51 16.22 -13.64
N SER A 25 18.63 15.61 -14.02
CA SER A 25 18.92 15.26 -15.41
C SER A 25 17.97 14.18 -15.93
N ALA A 26 17.74 14.18 -17.25
CA ALA A 26 17.02 13.12 -17.93
C ALA A 26 17.55 11.73 -17.52
N THR A 27 16.64 10.81 -17.25
CA THR A 27 16.92 9.48 -16.70
C THR A 27 15.92 8.48 -17.23
N SER A 28 16.40 7.29 -17.61
CA SER A 28 15.51 6.16 -17.94
C SER A 28 14.88 5.54 -16.69
N ALA A 29 15.50 5.72 -15.51
CA ALA A 29 14.95 5.35 -14.22
C ALA A 29 15.75 5.97 -13.06
N SER A 30 15.07 6.60 -12.13
CA SER A 30 15.58 7.01 -10.82
C SER A 30 14.58 6.60 -9.72
N CYS A 31 15.08 6.18 -8.56
CA CYS A 31 14.25 5.78 -7.44
C CYS A 31 14.19 6.90 -6.41
N LEU A 32 13.02 7.52 -6.27
CA LEU A 32 12.70 8.41 -5.16
C LEU A 32 12.16 7.56 -4.01
N SER A 33 12.80 7.61 -2.84
CA SER A 33 12.27 7.05 -1.60
C SER A 33 12.08 8.14 -0.55
N PHE A 34 11.01 8.07 0.23
CA PHE A 34 10.76 9.00 1.33
C PHE A 34 9.83 8.39 2.37
N ALA A 35 10.01 8.77 3.63
CA ALA A 35 9.06 8.50 4.69
C ALA A 35 7.96 9.56 4.67
N TYR A 36 6.72 9.16 4.92
CA TYR A 36 5.58 10.06 5.02
C TYR A 36 4.64 9.68 6.18
N TYR A 37 3.89 10.66 6.66
CA TYR A 37 2.89 10.50 7.71
C TYR A 37 1.66 11.35 7.35
N LEU A 38 0.49 10.70 7.33
CA LEU A 38 -0.79 11.36 7.12
C LEU A 38 -1.66 11.15 8.37
N ALA A 39 -2.00 12.24 9.05
CA ALA A 39 -3.06 12.24 10.06
C ALA A 39 -4.21 13.10 9.56
N GLY A 40 -5.40 12.50 9.45
CA GLY A 40 -6.59 13.14 8.89
C GLY A 40 -6.73 12.88 7.39
N PRO A 41 -7.94 13.07 6.80
CA PRO A 41 -8.24 12.76 5.41
C PRO A 41 -7.54 13.76 4.48
N HIS A 42 -6.26 13.54 4.26
CA HIS A 42 -5.34 14.34 3.46
C HIS A 42 -4.63 13.43 2.48
N GLU A 43 -3.98 14.00 1.48
CA GLU A 43 -3.30 13.23 0.44
C GLU A 43 -1.87 13.73 0.27
N ILE A 44 -1.01 12.89 -0.28
CA ILE A 44 0.35 13.23 -0.67
C ILE A 44 0.63 12.69 -2.07
N ASN A 45 1.09 13.56 -2.96
CA ASN A 45 1.33 13.24 -4.36
C ASN A 45 2.80 13.49 -4.71
N VAL A 46 3.33 12.74 -5.66
CA VAL A 46 4.59 13.01 -6.33
C VAL A 46 4.28 13.32 -7.77
N GLU A 47 4.70 14.51 -8.20
CA GLU A 47 4.61 14.94 -9.59
C GLU A 47 6.01 15.24 -10.13
N ILE A 48 6.21 15.07 -11.44
CA ILE A 48 7.39 15.56 -12.16
C ILE A 48 7.01 16.74 -13.04
N GLN A 49 7.94 17.70 -13.15
CA GLN A 49 7.74 18.90 -13.96
C GLN A 49 8.85 19.05 -15.00
N THR A 50 8.52 18.82 -16.27
CA THR A 50 9.37 19.10 -17.46
C THR A 50 8.93 20.37 -18.20
N GLY A 51 7.91 21.06 -17.69
CA GLY A 51 7.20 22.16 -18.36
C GLY A 51 5.67 21.94 -18.31
N LYS A 52 5.26 20.68 -18.14
CA LYS A 52 3.94 20.26 -17.69
C LYS A 52 4.10 19.47 -16.39
N TRP A 53 3.09 19.54 -15.53
CA TRP A 53 2.98 18.75 -14.31
C TRP A 53 2.40 17.37 -14.66
N GLU A 54 3.08 16.31 -14.24
CA GLU A 54 2.67 14.92 -14.45
C GLU A 54 2.73 14.18 -13.12
N GLU A 55 1.61 13.65 -12.67
CA GLU A 55 1.56 12.82 -11.46
C GLU A 55 2.14 11.43 -11.73
N VAL A 56 3.09 11.03 -10.89
CA VAL A 56 3.79 9.74 -11.00
C VAL A 56 3.53 8.83 -9.81
N TRP A 57 2.96 9.36 -8.74
CA TRP A 57 2.52 8.63 -7.55
C TRP A 57 1.58 9.49 -6.72
N HIS A 58 0.63 8.87 -6.03
CA HIS A 58 -0.19 9.56 -5.03
C HIS A 58 -0.57 8.62 -3.90
N LYS A 59 -0.96 9.19 -2.77
CA LYS A 59 -1.49 8.47 -1.62
C LYS A 59 -2.52 9.30 -0.90
N ALA A 60 -3.73 8.78 -0.80
CA ALA A 60 -4.74 9.29 0.09
C ALA A 60 -4.61 8.66 1.49
N TRP A 61 -5.03 9.41 2.51
CA TRP A 61 -5.11 8.91 3.87
C TRP A 61 -5.99 7.66 3.95
N GLY A 62 -5.43 6.59 4.54
CA GLY A 62 -6.14 5.35 4.87
C GLY A 62 -6.45 5.26 6.37
N SER A 63 -6.77 4.06 6.86
CA SER A 63 -6.98 3.84 8.30
C SER A 63 -5.66 3.65 9.05
N GLY A 64 -5.07 4.72 9.59
CA GLY A 64 -3.85 4.62 10.39
C GLY A 64 -3.19 5.96 10.68
N GLU A 65 -2.37 6.00 11.74
CA GLU A 65 -1.53 7.13 12.14
C GLU A 65 -0.10 6.63 12.39
N GLU A 66 0.57 6.17 11.32
CA GLU A 66 1.92 5.63 11.35
C GLU A 66 2.81 6.21 10.24
N TRP A 67 4.13 6.12 10.42
CA TRP A 67 5.10 6.50 9.40
C TRP A 67 5.21 5.37 8.37
N LEU A 68 4.93 5.70 7.12
CA LEU A 68 5.02 4.80 5.97
C LEU A 68 6.17 5.23 5.06
N GLU A 69 6.63 4.33 4.19
CA GLU A 69 7.69 4.61 3.22
C GLU A 69 7.14 4.46 1.80
N ALA A 70 7.47 5.40 0.93
CA ALA A 70 7.11 5.38 -0.49
C ALA A 70 8.34 5.14 -1.35
N HIS A 71 8.21 4.34 -2.41
CA HIS A 71 9.25 4.08 -3.40
C HIS A 71 8.71 4.34 -4.82
N VAL A 72 9.11 5.45 -5.43
CA VAL A 72 8.61 5.93 -6.71
C VAL A 72 9.72 5.85 -7.76
N THR A 73 9.54 4.98 -8.75
CA THR A 73 10.42 4.97 -9.93
C THR A 73 9.97 6.06 -10.90
N ILE A 74 10.88 6.98 -11.19
CA ILE A 74 10.69 8.15 -12.02
C ILE A 74 11.54 8.00 -13.29
N SER A 75 10.96 8.32 -14.44
CA SER A 75 11.66 8.36 -15.73
C SER A 75 11.29 9.63 -16.49
N SER A 76 12.26 10.25 -17.17
CA SER A 76 12.03 11.41 -18.01
C SER A 76 13.13 11.54 -19.06
N ASP A 77 12.75 11.85 -20.30
CA ASP A 77 13.69 12.13 -21.40
C ASP A 77 14.23 13.58 -21.37
N GLU A 78 13.74 14.41 -20.45
CA GLU A 78 14.07 15.84 -20.32
C GLU A 78 14.63 16.17 -18.92
N LEU A 79 15.13 17.39 -18.74
CA LEU A 79 15.41 17.92 -17.40
C LEU A 79 14.09 18.14 -16.67
N PHE A 80 14.00 17.68 -15.41
CA PHE A 80 12.77 17.78 -14.63
C PHE A 80 13.04 18.18 -13.18
N SER A 81 12.03 18.76 -12.50
CA SER A 81 12.00 18.82 -11.03
C SER A 81 10.98 17.81 -10.48
N ILE A 82 11.23 17.34 -9.26
CA ILE A 82 10.35 16.45 -8.51
C ILE A 82 9.59 17.30 -7.50
N LEU A 83 8.27 17.15 -7.46
CA LEU A 83 7.37 17.86 -6.57
C LEU A 83 6.72 16.86 -5.62
N ILE A 84 6.96 16.99 -4.32
CA ILE A 84 6.19 16.28 -3.28
C ILE A 84 5.12 17.25 -2.79
N LEU A 85 3.86 16.90 -2.98
CA LEU A 85 2.71 17.75 -2.74
C LEU A 85 1.88 17.18 -1.60
N GLY A 86 1.70 17.94 -0.52
CA GLY A 86 0.67 17.63 0.48
C GLY A 86 -0.64 18.30 0.09
N VAL A 87 -1.71 17.53 -0.08
CA VAL A 87 -3.04 18.02 -0.48
C VAL A 87 -4.00 17.91 0.69
N ARG A 88 -4.66 19.03 1.00
CA ARG A 88 -5.68 19.09 2.04
C ARG A 88 -7.00 18.48 1.55
N GLY A 89 -7.55 17.52 2.28
CA GLY A 89 -8.93 17.04 2.07
C GLY A 89 -9.99 17.75 2.93
N ASP A 90 -11.17 17.15 3.03
CA ASP A 90 -12.43 17.79 3.45
C ASP A 90 -12.61 18.03 4.97
N ASN A 91 -11.55 17.92 5.79
CA ASN A 91 -11.62 18.17 7.23
C ASN A 91 -10.66 19.27 7.72
N TYR A 92 -11.07 19.91 8.83
CA TYR A 92 -10.25 20.85 9.59
C TYR A 92 -9.45 20.06 10.62
N GLY A 93 -8.21 19.72 10.26
CA GLY A 93 -7.27 19.14 11.20
C GLY A 93 -6.50 17.96 10.66
N GLY A 94 -5.25 17.90 11.07
CA GLY A 94 -4.33 16.86 10.65
C GLY A 94 -2.92 17.38 10.45
N VAL A 95 -2.05 16.47 10.01
CA VAL A 95 -0.68 16.76 9.64
C VAL A 95 -0.32 15.91 8.43
N ILE A 96 0.32 16.55 7.45
CA ILE A 96 1.07 15.87 6.39
C ILE A 96 2.55 16.09 6.72
N ALA A 97 3.30 15.02 6.94
CA ALA A 97 4.73 15.11 7.20
C ALA A 97 5.53 14.20 6.26
N VAL A 98 6.75 14.64 5.93
CA VAL A 98 7.71 13.91 5.10
C VAL A 98 9.08 13.90 5.75
N ASP A 99 9.81 12.80 5.64
CA ASP A 99 11.19 12.65 6.11
C ASP A 99 12.00 11.73 5.20
N ASP A 100 13.31 11.64 5.44
CA ASP A 100 14.21 10.64 4.82
C ASP A 100 14.14 10.57 3.29
N ILE A 101 14.04 11.73 2.64
CA ILE A 101 13.94 11.84 1.18
C ILE A 101 15.29 11.53 0.53
N VAL A 102 15.30 10.51 -0.33
CA VAL A 102 16.49 10.07 -1.06
C VAL A 102 16.12 9.83 -2.53
N LEU A 103 16.97 10.32 -3.44
CA LEU A 103 16.90 9.99 -4.87
C LEU A 103 18.13 9.16 -5.24
N ARG A 104 17.92 7.96 -5.78
CA ARG A 104 18.97 7.05 -6.24
C ARG A 104 18.86 6.82 -7.74
N GLU A 105 19.98 6.54 -8.38
CA GLU A 105 20.00 6.13 -9.79
C GLU A 105 19.45 4.71 -9.95
N GLY A 106 18.70 4.47 -11.02
CA GLY A 106 18.07 3.19 -11.33
C GLY A 106 16.63 3.06 -10.80
N PRO A 107 15.91 2.00 -11.19
CA PRO A 107 14.56 1.76 -10.71
C PRO A 107 14.55 1.42 -9.22
N CYS A 108 13.42 1.68 -8.55
CA CYS A 108 13.24 1.19 -7.18
C CYS A 108 13.29 -0.34 -7.18
N THR A 109 14.17 -0.90 -6.37
CA THR A 109 14.37 -2.35 -6.19
C THR A 109 13.72 -2.87 -4.92
N GLU A 110 13.42 -1.97 -3.98
CA GLU A 110 12.54 -2.27 -2.85
C GLU A 110 11.10 -2.40 -3.35
N PRO A 111 10.29 -3.33 -2.81
CA PRO A 111 8.97 -3.58 -3.35
C PRO A 111 8.11 -2.32 -3.21
N ARG A 112 7.40 -2.01 -4.29
CA ARG A 112 6.67 -0.75 -4.44
C ARG A 112 5.63 -0.47 -3.35
N GLU A 113 5.16 -1.49 -2.64
CA GLU A 113 4.43 -1.39 -1.36
C GLU A 113 4.63 -2.73 -0.61
N MET A 114 5.77 -2.91 0.07
CA MET A 114 6.00 -4.12 0.88
C MET A 114 5.25 -4.00 2.20
N CYS A 115 4.14 -4.72 2.35
CA CYS A 115 3.45 -4.81 3.63
C CYS A 115 3.93 -6.04 4.42
N ASP A 116 4.93 -5.84 5.28
CA ASP A 116 5.50 -6.88 6.15
C ASP A 116 4.78 -7.01 7.50
N PHE A 117 3.83 -6.12 7.77
CA PHE A 117 3.06 -5.98 9.01
C PHE A 117 3.86 -5.64 10.25
N GLU A 118 5.16 -5.31 10.19
CA GLU A 118 5.97 -5.11 11.40
C GLU A 118 5.66 -3.81 12.13
N ARG A 119 5.20 -2.79 11.41
CA ARG A 119 4.86 -1.48 11.97
C ARG A 119 3.36 -1.18 12.04
N GLY A 120 2.55 -1.99 11.37
CA GLY A 120 1.10 -1.80 11.33
C GLY A 120 0.45 -2.74 10.32
N ILE A 121 -0.67 -2.33 9.74
CA ILE A 121 -1.28 -3.02 8.60
C ILE A 121 -1.01 -2.28 7.29
N CYS A 122 0.00 -1.41 7.30
CA CYS A 122 0.26 -0.46 6.24
C CYS A 122 -0.99 0.43 6.08
N ASP A 123 -1.44 0.61 4.86
CA ASP A 123 -2.66 1.32 4.47
C ASP A 123 -3.82 0.38 4.16
N TRP A 124 -3.70 -0.90 4.53
CA TRP A 124 -4.72 -1.88 4.23
C TRP A 124 -5.97 -1.60 5.06
N THR A 125 -7.13 -1.81 4.46
CA THR A 125 -8.41 -1.72 5.13
C THR A 125 -8.93 -3.13 5.40
N LEU A 126 -9.15 -3.46 6.67
CA LEU A 126 -9.71 -4.74 7.08
C LEU A 126 -11.22 -4.61 7.25
N ASP A 127 -11.98 -5.54 6.69
CA ASP A 127 -13.42 -5.62 6.98
C ASP A 127 -13.61 -6.19 8.40
N THR A 128 -14.09 -5.33 9.30
CA THR A 128 -14.40 -5.67 10.69
C THR A 128 -15.90 -5.70 10.97
N SER A 129 -16.75 -5.65 9.94
CA SER A 129 -18.20 -5.57 10.08
C SER A 129 -18.84 -6.89 10.50
N ASP A 130 -18.21 -8.02 10.14
CA ASP A 130 -18.68 -9.37 10.41
C ASP A 130 -17.50 -10.35 10.57
N TRP A 131 -17.70 -11.57 11.08
CA TRP A 131 -16.65 -12.61 11.10
C TRP A 131 -16.81 -13.62 9.93
N PRO A 132 -15.73 -14.32 9.51
CA PRO A 132 -14.34 -14.23 9.97
C PRO A 132 -13.67 -12.89 9.64
N GLN A 133 -12.62 -12.53 10.39
CA GLN A 133 -11.90 -11.26 10.22
C GLN A 133 -10.40 -11.50 10.13
N PHE A 134 -9.73 -10.66 9.34
CA PHE A 134 -8.28 -10.53 9.39
C PHE A 134 -7.89 -9.68 10.60
N MET A 135 -6.87 -10.12 11.33
CA MET A 135 -6.34 -9.41 12.47
C MET A 135 -4.83 -9.43 12.45
N ARG A 136 -4.20 -8.27 12.67
CA ARG A 136 -2.76 -8.19 12.89
C ARG A 136 -2.43 -8.81 14.25
N THR A 137 -1.55 -9.80 14.27
CA THR A 137 -1.14 -10.52 15.47
C THR A 137 0.34 -10.81 15.42
N LYS A 138 0.96 -11.00 16.59
CA LYS A 138 2.28 -11.62 16.65
C LYS A 138 2.22 -13.04 16.09
N ALA A 139 3.29 -13.44 15.42
CA ALA A 139 3.48 -14.78 14.88
C ALA A 139 4.02 -15.78 15.92
N THR A 140 3.84 -15.49 17.21
CA THR A 140 4.36 -16.30 18.32
C THR A 140 3.89 -17.76 18.25
N GLU A 141 2.63 -17.99 17.87
CA GLU A 141 2.06 -19.34 17.72
C GLU A 141 2.66 -20.12 16.53
N LEU A 142 3.27 -19.42 15.56
CA LEU A 142 3.87 -20.01 14.37
C LEU A 142 5.39 -20.22 14.52
N GLY A 143 5.99 -19.78 15.63
CA GLY A 143 7.44 -19.79 15.84
C GLY A 143 8.17 -18.62 15.16
N GLY A 144 7.47 -17.85 14.32
CA GLY A 144 7.95 -16.62 13.73
C GLY A 144 7.16 -16.23 12.48
N ASP A 145 7.19 -14.94 12.15
CA ASP A 145 6.68 -14.43 10.88
C ASP A 145 7.66 -14.77 9.73
N HIS A 146 7.30 -14.44 8.49
CA HIS A 146 8.19 -14.69 7.36
C HIS A 146 9.30 -13.63 7.21
N THR A 147 9.04 -12.39 7.62
CA THR A 147 9.92 -11.23 7.37
C THR A 147 11.14 -11.27 8.27
N ILE A 148 10.95 -11.36 9.59
CA ILE A 148 12.05 -11.36 10.56
C ILE A 148 12.35 -12.74 11.13
N GLY A 149 11.44 -13.71 10.97
CA GLY A 149 11.65 -15.09 11.37
C GLY A 149 11.64 -15.28 12.89
N THR A 150 11.09 -14.32 13.64
CA THR A 150 11.06 -14.37 15.10
C THR A 150 9.62 -14.35 15.64
N PRO A 151 9.37 -14.92 16.83
CA PRO A 151 8.05 -14.90 17.47
C PRO A 151 7.48 -13.49 17.73
N ASP A 152 8.33 -12.47 17.70
CA ASP A 152 7.96 -11.06 17.87
C ASP A 152 7.50 -10.38 16.58
N GLY A 153 7.70 -11.03 15.43
CA GLY A 153 7.21 -10.55 14.15
C GLY A 153 5.70 -10.64 14.03
N HIS A 154 5.14 -10.00 13.01
CA HIS A 154 3.72 -9.77 12.85
C HIS A 154 3.19 -10.35 11.55
N ILE A 155 1.94 -10.81 11.61
CA ILE A 155 1.22 -11.37 10.48
C ILE A 155 -0.22 -10.88 10.48
N LEU A 156 -0.87 -10.97 9.33
CA LEU A 156 -2.31 -10.84 9.22
C LEU A 156 -2.96 -12.23 9.30
N LYS A 157 -3.64 -12.53 10.41
CA LYS A 157 -4.26 -13.83 10.67
C LYS A 157 -5.77 -13.75 10.46
N ALA A 158 -6.31 -14.60 9.58
CA ALA A 158 -7.75 -14.82 9.50
C ALA A 158 -8.20 -15.62 10.73
N ARG A 159 -9.16 -15.10 11.47
CA ARG A 159 -9.75 -15.77 12.63
C ARG A 159 -11.24 -15.96 12.37
N ASN A 160 -11.70 -17.21 12.47
CA ASN A 160 -13.12 -17.55 12.48
C ASN A 160 -13.52 -17.95 13.92
N VAL A 161 -14.59 -17.35 14.43
CA VAL A 161 -15.16 -17.67 15.75
C VAL A 161 -16.44 -18.50 15.65
N TRP A 162 -16.92 -18.75 14.44
CA TRP A 162 -18.12 -19.53 14.15
C TRP A 162 -17.77 -20.86 13.49
N ALA A 163 -18.66 -21.84 13.65
CA ALA A 163 -18.56 -23.12 12.97
C ALA A 163 -19.01 -23.05 11.50
N ASP A 164 -19.59 -21.92 11.08
CA ASP A 164 -20.01 -21.68 9.70
C ASP A 164 -18.80 -21.31 8.84
N SER A 165 -18.63 -22.05 7.74
CA SER A 165 -17.54 -21.93 6.77
C SER A 165 -17.95 -21.16 5.50
N SER A 166 -19.13 -20.56 5.46
CA SER A 166 -19.67 -19.88 4.27
C SER A 166 -19.30 -18.40 4.13
N ARG A 167 -18.60 -17.83 5.13
CA ARG A 167 -18.23 -16.41 5.18
C ARG A 167 -16.73 -16.20 4.96
N GLU A 168 -16.39 -15.02 4.47
CA GLU A 168 -15.04 -14.63 4.05
C GLU A 168 -14.51 -13.53 4.98
N ALA A 169 -13.23 -13.58 5.33
CA ALA A 169 -12.54 -12.44 5.92
C ALA A 169 -12.03 -11.59 4.76
N ILE A 170 -12.10 -10.27 4.84
CA ILE A 170 -11.72 -9.41 3.71
C ILE A 170 -10.66 -8.41 4.16
N ALA A 171 -9.56 -8.34 3.40
CA ALA A 171 -8.55 -7.31 3.54
C ALA A 171 -8.28 -6.68 2.18
N ASN A 172 -8.47 -5.36 2.09
CA ASN A 172 -8.21 -4.57 0.89
C ASN A 172 -6.86 -3.88 1.05
N THR A 173 -6.00 -3.99 0.05
CA THR A 173 -4.78 -3.18 -0.01
C THR A 173 -5.14 -1.71 -0.26
N SER A 174 -4.20 -0.79 -0.12
CA SER A 174 -4.35 0.48 -0.85
C SER A 174 -4.38 0.24 -2.36
N VAL A 175 -4.79 1.27 -3.09
CA VAL A 175 -4.59 1.27 -4.53
C VAL A 175 -3.10 1.33 -4.83
N MET A 176 -2.65 0.42 -5.69
CA MET A 176 -1.26 0.25 -6.10
C MET A 176 -1.01 0.86 -7.47
N TYR A 177 0.16 1.49 -7.58
CA TYR A 177 0.73 1.96 -8.84
C TYR A 177 1.93 1.09 -9.19
N ALA A 178 1.83 0.34 -10.29
CA ALA A 178 2.89 -0.56 -10.71
C ALA A 178 3.22 -0.39 -12.20
N MET A 179 4.42 -0.82 -12.61
CA MET A 179 4.71 -0.94 -14.04
C MET A 179 3.83 -2.05 -14.62
N ASP A 180 3.29 -1.85 -15.81
CA ASP A 180 2.61 -2.91 -16.56
C ASP A 180 3.62 -3.67 -17.46
N PRO A 181 3.78 -5.00 -17.31
CA PRO A 181 3.15 -5.88 -16.32
C PRO A 181 3.88 -5.90 -14.97
N SER A 182 3.12 -6.10 -13.89
CA SER A 182 3.65 -6.25 -12.53
C SER A 182 3.49 -7.67 -12.01
N CYS A 183 4.33 -8.05 -11.04
CA CYS A 183 4.24 -9.33 -10.34
C CYS A 183 3.83 -9.08 -8.89
N VAL A 184 2.80 -9.80 -8.45
CA VAL A 184 2.39 -9.86 -7.05
C VAL A 184 2.94 -11.15 -6.46
N SER A 185 3.56 -11.05 -5.29
CA SER A 185 4.01 -12.19 -4.48
C SER A 185 3.69 -11.94 -3.02
N PHE A 186 3.26 -12.97 -2.31
CA PHE A 186 2.95 -12.92 -0.89
C PHE A 186 3.18 -14.28 -0.24
N TRP A 187 3.38 -14.26 1.07
CA TRP A 187 3.58 -15.47 1.87
C TRP A 187 2.33 -15.78 2.67
N TYR A 188 1.91 -17.04 2.69
CA TYR A 188 0.78 -17.53 3.49
C TYR A 188 1.17 -18.78 4.27
N PHE A 189 0.43 -19.05 5.34
CA PHE A 189 0.74 -20.13 6.28
C PHE A 189 -0.52 -20.88 6.70
N GLY A 190 -0.47 -22.22 6.67
CA GLY A 190 -1.56 -23.10 7.08
C GLY A 190 -1.30 -23.74 8.43
N ALA A 191 -1.81 -23.15 9.52
CA ALA A 191 -1.69 -23.74 10.85
C ALA A 191 -2.93 -24.57 11.22
N TYR A 192 -2.73 -25.69 11.92
CA TYR A 192 -3.79 -26.58 12.41
C TYR A 192 -4.61 -27.24 11.29
N LYS A 193 -5.62 -28.05 11.65
CA LYS A 193 -6.55 -28.72 10.72
C LYS A 193 -7.53 -27.75 10.05
N VAL A 194 -7.02 -26.63 9.54
CA VAL A 194 -7.80 -25.64 8.80
C VAL A 194 -8.11 -26.20 7.43
N ASN A 195 -9.40 -26.18 7.06
CA ASN A 195 -9.85 -26.40 5.70
C ASN A 195 -10.36 -25.05 5.17
N ALA A 196 -9.45 -24.26 4.62
CA ALA A 196 -9.73 -22.93 4.11
C ALA A 196 -9.17 -22.76 2.69
N VAL A 197 -9.73 -21.79 1.98
CA VAL A 197 -9.22 -21.30 0.70
C VAL A 197 -8.76 -19.88 0.95
N ILE A 198 -7.57 -19.55 0.46
CA ILE A 198 -7.13 -18.16 0.34
C ILE A 198 -7.25 -17.76 -1.12
N SER A 199 -7.83 -16.60 -1.38
CA SER A 199 -7.94 -16.07 -2.74
C SER A 199 -7.58 -14.59 -2.79
N VAL A 200 -7.04 -14.19 -3.93
CA VAL A 200 -6.69 -12.80 -4.22
C VAL A 200 -7.46 -12.37 -5.46
N GLN A 201 -8.30 -11.37 -5.26
CA GLN A 201 -9.01 -10.69 -6.33
C GLN A 201 -8.29 -9.39 -6.66
N TYR A 202 -8.43 -8.96 -7.91
CA TYR A 202 -7.96 -7.66 -8.36
C TYR A 202 -9.14 -6.84 -8.88
N VAL A 203 -9.08 -5.53 -8.64
CA VAL A 203 -9.98 -4.52 -9.20
C VAL A 203 -9.10 -3.49 -9.88
N GLU A 204 -9.33 -3.23 -11.16
CA GLU A 204 -8.72 -2.09 -11.85
C GLU A 204 -9.44 -0.82 -11.40
N ILE A 205 -8.69 0.24 -11.11
CA ILE A 205 -9.23 1.53 -10.68
C ILE A 205 -9.08 2.49 -11.85
N ASP A 206 -10.10 3.31 -12.14
CA ASP A 206 -9.97 4.35 -13.16
C ASP A 206 -9.15 5.54 -12.62
N VAL A 207 -8.56 6.34 -13.51
CA VAL A 207 -7.70 7.50 -13.18
C VAL A 207 -8.42 8.53 -12.28
N ASP A 208 -9.75 8.56 -12.33
CA ASP A 208 -10.59 9.41 -11.48
C ASP A 208 -10.84 8.83 -10.07
N GLY A 209 -10.25 7.68 -9.73
CA GLY A 209 -10.40 7.01 -8.44
C GLY A 209 -11.74 6.28 -8.26
N ASP A 210 -12.56 6.20 -9.30
CA ASP A 210 -13.85 5.50 -9.27
C ASP A 210 -13.66 4.01 -9.58
N SER A 211 -14.17 3.16 -8.67
CA SER A 211 -14.15 1.70 -8.77
C SER A 211 -15.56 1.10 -8.91
N ASP A 212 -16.61 1.92 -8.81
CA ASP A 212 -17.99 1.46 -8.61
C ASP A 212 -18.56 0.71 -9.83
N ALA A 213 -17.86 0.72 -10.96
CA ALA A 213 -18.24 0.00 -12.18
C ALA A 213 -17.48 -1.31 -12.44
N ILE A 214 -16.37 -1.60 -11.75
CA ILE A 214 -15.49 -2.73 -12.08
C ILE A 214 -15.63 -3.86 -11.07
N LYS A 215 -16.15 -5.00 -11.53
CA LYS A 215 -16.28 -6.20 -10.69
C LYS A 215 -14.89 -6.79 -10.38
N PRO A 216 -14.60 -7.15 -9.11
CA PRO A 216 -13.38 -7.86 -8.76
C PRO A 216 -13.23 -9.18 -9.53
N ILE A 217 -12.01 -9.46 -9.99
CA ILE A 217 -11.68 -10.70 -10.71
C ILE A 217 -10.67 -11.49 -9.87
N THR A 218 -10.98 -12.74 -9.55
CA THR A 218 -10.03 -13.65 -8.89
C THR A 218 -8.83 -13.92 -9.80
N LYS A 219 -7.64 -13.52 -9.36
CA LYS A 219 -6.37 -13.78 -10.06
C LYS A 219 -5.64 -15.00 -9.54
N TRP A 220 -5.81 -15.29 -8.25
CA TRP A 220 -5.14 -16.40 -7.59
C TRP A 220 -6.05 -16.97 -6.51
N SER A 221 -6.03 -18.27 -6.33
CA SER A 221 -6.77 -18.96 -5.28
C SER A 221 -6.14 -20.33 -5.05
N GLU A 222 -5.96 -20.71 -3.79
CA GLU A 222 -5.37 -22.00 -3.42
C GLU A 222 -6.01 -22.52 -2.14
N HIS A 223 -6.12 -23.85 -2.04
CA HIS A 223 -6.46 -24.49 -0.78
C HIS A 223 -5.27 -24.42 0.17
N VAL A 224 -5.51 -23.90 1.38
CA VAL A 224 -4.48 -23.90 2.43
C VAL A 224 -4.29 -25.34 2.90
N PRO A 225 -3.11 -25.95 2.71
CA PRO A 225 -2.93 -27.34 3.08
C PRO A 225 -3.04 -27.47 4.62
N PRO A 226 -3.84 -28.42 5.12
CA PRO A 226 -3.95 -28.64 6.55
C PRO A 226 -2.61 -29.13 7.10
N ASP A 227 -2.26 -28.70 8.31
CA ASP A 227 -1.01 -29.06 8.98
C ASP A 227 0.28 -28.67 8.20
N ALA A 228 0.19 -27.71 7.26
CA ALA A 228 1.35 -27.11 6.60
C ALA A 228 2.00 -26.08 7.53
N TYR A 229 2.78 -26.58 8.49
CA TYR A 229 3.57 -25.77 9.43
C TYR A 229 4.80 -25.11 8.77
N TYR A 230 4.64 -24.56 7.57
CA TYR A 230 5.68 -23.87 6.81
C TYR A 230 5.04 -22.81 5.89
N TRP A 231 5.85 -21.80 5.54
CA TRP A 231 5.44 -20.74 4.65
C TRP A 231 5.35 -21.20 3.19
N LEU A 232 4.27 -20.81 2.53
CA LEU A 232 4.01 -21.04 1.12
C LEU A 232 3.95 -19.71 0.38
N GLU A 233 4.40 -19.69 -0.87
CA GLU A 233 4.39 -18.49 -1.70
C GLU A 233 3.21 -18.53 -2.68
N GLY A 234 2.38 -17.47 -2.65
CA GLY A 234 1.45 -17.16 -3.73
C GLY A 234 2.08 -16.16 -4.68
N ARG A 235 2.01 -16.41 -5.99
CA ARG A 235 2.58 -15.52 -7.01
C ARG A 235 1.73 -15.49 -8.28
N PHE A 236 1.48 -14.29 -8.81
CA PHE A 236 0.78 -14.09 -10.07
C PHE A 236 1.12 -12.73 -10.71
N SER A 237 0.80 -12.56 -11.99
CA SER A 237 1.06 -11.32 -12.73
C SER A 237 -0.22 -10.51 -12.97
N ILE A 238 -0.10 -9.19 -12.94
CA ILE A 238 -1.17 -8.23 -13.24
C ILE A 238 -0.74 -7.37 -14.42
N LYS A 239 -1.66 -7.19 -15.36
CA LYS A 239 -1.49 -6.34 -16.54
C LYS A 239 -2.35 -5.09 -16.39
N SER A 240 -1.96 -4.24 -15.45
CA SER A 240 -2.58 -2.96 -15.18
C SER A 240 -1.60 -2.12 -14.38
N SER A 241 -1.58 -0.83 -14.65
CA SER A 241 -0.74 0.13 -13.93
C SER A 241 -1.38 0.64 -12.65
N TYR A 242 -2.72 0.48 -12.52
CA TYR A 242 -3.49 1.06 -11.42
C TYR A 242 -4.60 0.11 -10.94
N TYR A 243 -4.40 -0.48 -9.76
CA TYR A 243 -5.30 -1.53 -9.26
C TYR A 243 -5.28 -1.65 -7.74
N GLN A 244 -6.34 -2.24 -7.18
CA GLN A 244 -6.43 -2.66 -5.79
C GLN A 244 -6.49 -4.19 -5.70
N LEU A 245 -5.91 -4.77 -4.66
CA LEU A 245 -6.03 -6.19 -4.35
C LEU A 245 -6.96 -6.40 -3.16
N ILE A 246 -7.72 -7.50 -3.24
CA ILE A 246 -8.65 -7.94 -2.21
C ILE A 246 -8.27 -9.36 -1.82
N PHE A 247 -7.78 -9.52 -0.60
CA PHE A 247 -7.48 -10.81 0.02
C PHE A 247 -8.72 -11.35 0.73
N LYS A 248 -8.99 -12.64 0.51
CA LYS A 248 -10.11 -13.39 1.07
C LYS A 248 -9.69 -14.74 1.59
#